data_AF-A0AAW3MNH7-F1
#
_entry.id   AF-A0AAW3MNH7-F1
#
_cell.length_a   1.000
_cell.length_b   1.000
_cell.length_c   1.000
_cell.angle_alpha   90.00
_cell.angle_beta   90.00
_cell.angle_gamma   90.00
#
_symmetry.space_group_name_H-M   'P 1'
#
loop_
_entity.id
_entity.type
_entity.pdbx_description
1 polymer ?
#
loop_
_entity_poly.entity_id
_entity_poly.type
_entity_poly.pdbx_seq_one_letter_code
_entity_poly.pdbx_strand_id
1 'polypeptide(L)'
;MNEQVSDEVVQITINRAISRERRGKRDIVEQVRRAFRKLQSLRRTKRPEDINLAAAEHYMYARFLAGETGDPLVKATPVLYGAKKRVYFALGIQDRMATTPNPVLAPNRSVERWGLKGAEHGLRDYSAVNNGQPANRFGASLGTLSKEALRYNKG
;
A
#
# COMPACT_ATOMS: atom_id res chain seq x y z
N MET A 1 10.50 16.26 -14.89
CA MET A 1 11.46 15.14 -14.68
C MET A 1 10.69 13.96 -14.12
N ASN A 2 10.68 12.80 -14.81
CA ASN A 2 10.12 11.57 -14.24
C ASN A 2 11.13 11.04 -13.22
N GLU A 3 10.96 11.35 -11.94
CA GLU A 3 11.76 10.72 -10.89
C GLU A 3 11.62 9.20 -10.97
N GLN A 4 12.76 8.53 -11.11
CA GLN A 4 12.83 7.09 -11.28
C GLN A 4 12.88 6.44 -9.89
N VAL A 5 12.01 5.47 -9.64
CA VAL A 5 12.01 4.69 -8.39
C VAL A 5 13.28 3.82 -8.35
N SER A 6 14.05 3.94 -7.28
CA SER A 6 15.19 3.06 -6.98
C SER A 6 14.72 1.84 -6.19
N ASP A 7 14.74 0.67 -6.84
CA ASP A 7 14.33 -0.60 -6.23
C ASP A 7 15.12 -0.92 -4.96
N GLU A 8 16.41 -0.56 -4.93
CA GLU A 8 17.28 -0.75 -3.77
C GLU A 8 16.81 0.10 -2.57
N VAL A 9 16.57 1.39 -2.78
CA VAL A 9 16.11 2.31 -1.73
C VAL A 9 14.75 1.88 -1.19
N VAL A 10 13.84 1.45 -2.08
CA VAL A 10 12.52 0.93 -1.70
C VAL A 10 12.67 -0.32 -0.83
N GLN A 11 13.47 -1.29 -1.27
CA GLN A 11 13.69 -2.54 -0.53
C GLN A 11 14.33 -2.30 0.85
N ILE A 12 15.32 -1.40 0.95
CA ILE A 12 15.94 -1.01 2.21
C ILE A 12 14.91 -0.36 3.14
N THR A 13 14.09 0.54 2.61
CA THR A 13 13.05 1.25 3.37
C THR A 13 12.02 0.25 3.93
N ILE A 14 11.58 -0.69 3.11
CA ILE A 14 10.66 -1.78 3.50
C ILE A 14 11.27 -2.63 4.61
N ASN A 15 12.51 -3.09 4.43
CA ASN A 15 13.18 -3.98 5.37
C ASN A 15 13.40 -3.29 6.73
N ARG A 16 13.79 -2.01 6.71
CA ARG A 16 13.93 -1.20 7.94
C ARG A 16 12.60 -1.01 8.64
N ALA A 17 11.52 -0.74 7.90
CA ALA A 17 10.20 -0.53 8.48
C ALA A 17 9.68 -1.80 9.17
N ILE A 18 9.75 -2.97 8.52
CA ILE A 18 9.31 -4.25 9.12
C ILE A 18 10.20 -4.68 10.29
N SER A 19 11.53 -4.53 10.16
CA SER A 19 12.45 -4.99 11.22
C SER A 19 12.22 -4.27 12.55
N ARG A 20 11.75 -3.02 12.52
CA ARG A 20 11.38 -2.26 13.72
C ARG A 20 10.12 -2.79 14.40
N GLU A 21 9.24 -3.48 13.68
CA GLU A 21 7.99 -4.04 14.21
C GLU A 21 8.13 -5.49 14.69
N ARG A 22 9.22 -6.19 14.35
CA ARG A 22 9.49 -7.58 14.78
C ARG A 22 9.64 -7.78 16.29
N ARG A 23 9.71 -6.70 17.08
CA ARG A 23 9.80 -6.79 18.54
C ARG A 23 8.41 -7.10 19.14
N GLY A 24 8.13 -8.39 19.37
CA GLY A 24 6.96 -8.88 20.14
C GLY A 24 6.30 -10.14 19.58
N LYS A 25 5.31 -10.71 20.30
CA LYS A 25 4.48 -11.88 19.88
C LYS A 25 3.43 -11.53 18.80
N ARG A 26 3.72 -10.57 17.91
CA ARG A 26 2.77 -10.15 16.85
C ARG A 26 2.99 -11.02 15.62
N ASP A 27 1.90 -11.41 14.96
CA ASP A 27 1.97 -12.03 13.64
C ASP A 27 2.50 -11.06 12.58
N ILE A 28 2.83 -11.60 11.41
CA ILE A 28 3.42 -10.83 10.30
C ILE A 28 2.46 -9.78 9.74
N VAL A 29 1.15 -10.01 9.75
CA VAL A 29 0.15 -9.08 9.20
C VAL A 29 0.09 -7.82 10.08
N GLU A 30 0.09 -7.99 11.41
CA GLU A 30 0.12 -6.86 12.34
C GLU A 30 1.45 -6.08 12.26
N GLN A 31 2.58 -6.76 12.05
CA GLN A 31 3.87 -6.11 11.81
C GLN A 31 3.84 -5.26 10.54
N VAL A 32 3.29 -5.79 9.44
CA VAL A 32 3.14 -5.08 8.16
C VAL A 32 2.20 -3.89 8.31
N ARG A 33 1.07 -4.03 9.02
CA ARG A 33 0.13 -2.93 9.29
C ARG A 33 0.82 -1.76 10.00
N ARG A 34 1.62 -2.03 11.02
CA ARG A 34 2.36 -0.99 11.77
C ARG A 34 3.46 -0.35 10.94
N ALA A 35 4.19 -1.15 10.16
CA ALA A 35 5.19 -0.65 9.23
C ALA A 35 4.55 0.31 8.19
N PHE A 36 3.41 -0.08 7.60
CA PHE A 36 2.61 0.79 6.73
C PHE A 36 2.28 2.13 7.41
N ARG A 37 1.74 2.11 8.63
CA ARG A 37 1.38 3.36 9.35
C ARG A 37 2.56 4.30 9.57
N LYS A 38 3.73 3.75 9.89
CA LYS A 38 4.94 4.56 10.05
C LYS A 38 5.37 5.21 8.74
N LEU A 39 5.34 4.46 7.63
CA LEU A 39 5.66 5.01 6.31
C LEU A 39 4.64 6.06 5.86
N GLN A 40 3.34 5.81 6.08
CA GLN A 40 2.26 6.75 5.79
C GLN A 40 2.43 8.06 6.58
N SER A 41 2.71 7.97 7.88
CA SER A 41 2.97 9.16 8.72
C SER A 41 4.20 9.92 8.25
N LEU A 42 5.30 9.22 7.94
CA LEU A 42 6.53 9.84 7.45
C LEU A 42 6.34 10.58 6.13
N ARG A 43 5.59 9.98 5.19
CA ARG A 43 5.28 10.60 3.90
C ARG A 43 4.40 11.83 4.07
N ARG A 44 3.35 11.76 4.91
CA ARG A 44 2.45 12.90 5.17
C ARG A 44 3.17 14.09 5.81
N THR A 45 4.11 13.85 6.72
CA THR A 45 4.65 14.90 7.59
C THR A 45 6.03 15.41 7.21
N LYS A 46 6.86 14.59 6.54
CA LYS A 46 8.26 14.94 6.29
C LYS A 46 8.67 14.90 4.83
N ARG A 47 8.15 13.95 4.05
CA ARG A 47 8.63 13.67 2.68
C ARG A 47 7.48 13.33 1.74
N PRO A 48 6.53 14.25 1.48
CA PRO A 48 5.34 13.97 0.68
C PRO A 48 5.66 13.62 -0.78
N GLU A 49 6.76 14.17 -1.31
CA GLU A 49 7.17 14.02 -2.72
C GLU A 49 8.16 12.87 -2.96
N ASP A 50 8.66 12.19 -1.91
CA ASP A 50 9.63 11.11 -2.08
C ASP A 50 8.98 9.88 -2.73
N ILE A 51 9.29 9.67 -4.01
CA ILE A 51 8.70 8.59 -4.82
C ILE A 51 9.11 7.18 -4.37
N ASN A 52 10.29 7.03 -3.76
CA ASN A 52 10.73 5.76 -3.21
C ASN A 52 9.95 5.44 -1.93
N LEU A 53 9.71 6.45 -1.09
CA LEU A 53 8.84 6.32 0.08
C LEU A 53 7.40 6.01 -0.33
N ALA A 54 6.90 6.61 -1.40
CA ALA A 54 5.58 6.30 -1.97
C ALA A 54 5.47 4.84 -2.44
N ALA A 55 6.49 4.33 -3.14
CA ALA A 55 6.57 2.93 -3.56
C ALA A 55 6.60 1.97 -2.36
N ALA A 56 7.40 2.27 -1.33
CA ALA A 56 7.47 1.48 -0.10
C ALA A 56 6.15 1.48 0.69
N GLU A 57 5.48 2.62 0.78
CA GLU A 57 4.15 2.73 1.40
C GLU A 57 3.11 1.90 0.65
N HIS A 58 3.03 2.02 -0.68
CA HIS A 58 2.10 1.25 -1.51
C HIS A 58 2.34 -0.25 -1.40
N TYR A 59 3.61 -0.69 -1.38
CA TYR A 59 3.97 -2.08 -1.12
C TYR A 59 3.39 -2.56 0.22
N MET A 60 3.62 -1.80 1.31
CA MET A 60 3.16 -2.21 2.65
C MET A 60 1.64 -2.19 2.78
N TYR A 61 0.97 -1.22 2.16
CA TYR A 61 -0.48 -1.12 2.17
C TYR A 61 -1.12 -2.33 1.47
N ALA A 62 -0.66 -2.66 0.26
CA ALA A 62 -1.16 -3.81 -0.48
C ALA A 62 -0.87 -5.14 0.24
N ARG A 63 0.33 -5.26 0.85
CA ARG A 63 0.70 -6.41 1.67
C ARG A 63 -0.17 -6.57 2.91
N PHE A 64 -0.46 -5.48 3.62
CA PHE A 64 -1.37 -5.46 4.76
C PHE A 64 -2.78 -5.88 4.33
N LEU A 65 -3.34 -5.23 3.32
CA LEU A 65 -4.71 -5.48 2.89
C LEU A 65 -4.91 -6.93 2.42
N ALA A 66 -3.99 -7.45 1.60
CA ALA A 66 -4.03 -8.85 1.15
C ALA A 66 -3.77 -9.84 2.31
N GLY A 67 -2.87 -9.49 3.24
CA GLY A 67 -2.56 -10.31 4.41
C GLY A 67 -3.68 -10.38 5.45
N GLU A 68 -4.44 -9.31 5.63
CA GLU A 68 -5.57 -9.28 6.56
C GLU A 68 -6.81 -9.98 5.96
N THR A 69 -7.05 -9.80 4.66
CA THR A 69 -8.31 -10.21 4.03
C THR A 69 -8.23 -11.56 3.35
N GLY A 70 -7.06 -11.97 2.88
CA GLY A 70 -6.90 -13.13 2.00
C GLY A 70 -7.60 -12.95 0.66
N ASP A 71 -7.86 -11.70 0.26
CA ASP A 71 -8.58 -11.38 -0.98
C ASP A 71 -7.59 -11.20 -2.15
N PRO A 72 -7.61 -12.11 -3.14
CA PRO A 72 -6.71 -12.01 -4.28
C PRO A 72 -7.04 -10.83 -5.21
N LEU A 73 -8.24 -10.23 -5.11
CA LEU A 73 -8.61 -9.03 -5.87
C LEU A 73 -7.80 -7.80 -5.44
N VAL A 74 -7.12 -7.85 -4.29
CA VAL A 74 -6.17 -6.83 -3.85
C VAL A 74 -5.01 -6.68 -4.85
N LYS A 75 -4.67 -7.72 -5.63
CA LYS A 75 -3.69 -7.60 -6.73
C LYS A 75 -4.15 -6.63 -7.83
N ALA A 76 -5.45 -6.53 -8.05
CA ALA A 76 -6.04 -5.67 -9.07
C ALA A 76 -6.19 -4.21 -8.58
N THR A 77 -6.22 -3.98 -7.25
CA THR A 77 -6.51 -2.65 -6.68
C THR A 77 -5.44 -1.59 -6.97
N PRO A 78 -4.11 -1.86 -6.89
CA PRO A 78 -3.08 -0.90 -7.29
C PRO A 78 -3.15 -0.55 -8.78
N VAL A 79 -3.49 -1.53 -9.64
CA VAL A 79 -3.60 -1.38 -11.08
C VAL A 79 -4.85 -0.58 -11.45
N LEU A 80 -6.02 -0.88 -10.85
CA LEU A 80 -7.25 -0.12 -11.06
C LEU A 80 -7.17 1.29 -10.47
N TYR A 81 -6.54 1.48 -9.31
CA TYR A 81 -6.38 2.79 -8.70
C TYR A 81 -5.33 3.65 -9.43
N GLY A 82 -4.24 3.04 -9.91
CA GLY A 82 -3.26 3.66 -10.81
C GLY A 82 -3.83 4.01 -12.18
N ALA A 83 -4.64 3.13 -12.78
CA ALA A 83 -5.34 3.38 -14.04
C ALA A 83 -6.41 4.47 -13.89
N LYS A 84 -7.19 4.45 -12.80
CA LYS A 84 -8.14 5.53 -12.48
C LYS A 84 -7.40 6.86 -12.31
N LYS A 85 -6.27 6.89 -11.59
CA LYS A 85 -5.42 8.08 -11.49
C LYS A 85 -4.92 8.55 -12.86
N ARG A 86 -4.46 7.66 -13.75
CA ARG A 86 -4.03 8.01 -15.13
C ARG A 86 -5.12 8.63 -15.97
N VAL A 87 -6.32 8.06 -15.94
CA VAL A 87 -7.47 8.58 -16.68
C VAL A 87 -7.87 9.96 -16.14
N TYR A 88 -7.86 10.15 -14.81
CA TYR A 88 -8.23 11.42 -14.19
C TYR A 88 -7.17 12.52 -14.39
N PHE A 89 -5.88 12.14 -14.42
CA PHE A 89 -4.78 13.07 -14.72
C PHE A 89 -4.76 13.47 -16.20
N ALA A 90 -5.01 12.52 -17.12
CA ALA A 90 -5.11 12.78 -18.57
C ALA A 90 -6.31 13.65 -18.95
N LEU A 91 -7.38 13.62 -18.15
CA LEU A 91 -8.59 14.41 -18.33
C LEU A 91 -8.58 15.74 -17.53
N GLY A 92 -7.49 16.07 -16.82
CA GLY A 92 -7.37 17.34 -16.07
C GLY A 92 -8.31 17.48 -14.87
N ILE A 93 -8.86 16.38 -14.35
CA ILE A 93 -9.89 16.34 -13.28
C ILE A 93 -9.35 15.74 -11.97
N GLN A 94 -8.04 15.85 -11.76
CA GLN A 94 -7.32 15.35 -10.57
C GLN A 94 -7.91 15.83 -9.23
N ASP A 95 -8.50 17.02 -9.21
CA ASP A 95 -9.10 17.64 -8.02
C ASP A 95 -10.36 16.90 -7.54
N ARG A 96 -11.04 16.15 -8.43
CA ARG A 96 -12.17 15.30 -8.06
C ARG A 96 -11.76 13.98 -7.40
N MET A 97 -10.45 13.69 -7.34
CA MET A 97 -9.89 12.55 -6.60
C MET A 97 -9.29 12.93 -5.25
N ALA A 98 -9.11 14.22 -4.98
CA ALA A 98 -8.51 14.71 -3.76
C ALA A 98 -9.52 14.63 -2.61
N THR A 99 -9.38 13.63 -1.73
CA THR A 99 -10.06 13.63 -0.42
C THR A 99 -9.33 14.50 0.62
N THR A 100 -8.16 15.06 0.29
CA THR A 100 -7.38 16.03 1.09
C THR A 100 -6.54 16.94 0.17
N PRO A 101 -6.06 18.12 0.65
CA PRO A 101 -5.24 19.07 -0.15
C PRO A 101 -3.79 18.62 -0.44
N ASN A 102 -3.44 17.34 -0.27
CA ASN A 102 -2.10 16.84 -0.56
C ASN A 102 -1.93 16.54 -2.07
N PRO A 103 -0.77 16.87 -2.67
CA PRO A 103 -0.56 16.69 -4.10
C PRO A 103 -0.64 15.21 -4.51
N VAL A 104 -1.49 14.93 -5.50
CA VAL A 104 -1.60 13.61 -6.13
C VAL A 104 -0.41 13.42 -7.07
N LEU A 105 0.57 12.62 -6.65
CA LEU A 105 1.72 12.29 -7.49
C LEU A 105 1.28 11.59 -8.79
N ALA A 106 1.97 11.92 -9.88
CA ALA A 106 1.72 11.34 -11.19
C ALA A 106 1.84 9.80 -11.17
N PRO A 107 1.04 9.08 -11.97
CA PRO A 107 1.07 7.62 -12.02
C PRO A 107 2.45 7.09 -12.43
N ASN A 108 3.10 6.31 -11.56
CA ASN A 108 4.41 5.74 -11.81
C ASN A 108 4.31 4.20 -11.85
N ARG A 109 4.67 3.60 -12.99
CA ARG A 109 4.60 2.14 -13.22
C ARG A 109 5.46 1.35 -12.21
N SER A 110 6.56 1.92 -11.75
CA SER A 110 7.42 1.27 -10.75
C SER A 110 6.75 1.23 -9.37
N VAL A 111 6.01 2.28 -9.00
CA VAL A 111 5.21 2.30 -7.77
C VAL A 111 4.10 1.23 -7.81
N GLU A 112 3.45 1.06 -8.97
CA GLU A 112 2.44 0.00 -9.15
C GLU A 112 3.04 -1.41 -9.05
N ARG A 113 4.23 -1.63 -9.64
CA ARG A 113 4.96 -2.90 -9.53
C ARG A 113 5.24 -3.27 -8.07
N TRP A 114 5.64 -2.30 -7.26
CA TRP A 114 5.84 -2.50 -5.82
C TRP A 114 4.52 -2.78 -5.09
N GLY A 115 3.42 -2.10 -5.45
CA GLY A 115 2.08 -2.42 -4.92
C GLY A 115 1.65 -3.87 -5.22
N LEU A 116 1.85 -4.34 -6.45
CA LEU A 116 1.54 -5.73 -6.84
C LEU A 116 2.39 -6.74 -6.07
N LYS A 117 3.70 -6.50 -5.98
CA LYS A 117 4.62 -7.33 -5.19
C LYS A 117 4.21 -7.38 -3.71
N GLY A 118 3.71 -6.25 -3.18
CA GLY A 118 3.14 -6.16 -1.85
C GLY A 118 1.93 -7.08 -1.67
N ALA A 119 0.95 -7.00 -2.57
CA ALA A 119 -0.24 -7.85 -2.54
C ALA A 119 0.11 -9.35 -2.58
N GLU A 120 1.04 -9.76 -3.45
CA GLU A 120 1.48 -11.16 -3.53
C GLU A 120 2.12 -11.65 -2.23
N HIS A 121 2.97 -10.83 -1.61
CA HIS A 121 3.55 -11.16 -0.31
C HIS A 121 2.48 -11.19 0.79
N GLY A 122 1.48 -10.32 0.70
CA GLY A 122 0.37 -10.28 1.66
C GLY A 122 -0.48 -11.55 1.61
N LEU A 123 -0.79 -12.07 0.42
CA LEU A 123 -1.52 -13.34 0.31
C LEU A 123 -0.74 -14.51 0.93
N ARG A 124 0.59 -14.50 0.81
CA ARG A 124 1.45 -15.49 1.49
C ARG A 124 1.41 -15.31 3.01
N ASP A 125 1.44 -14.07 3.49
CA ASP A 125 1.31 -13.75 4.91
C ASP A 125 -0.05 -14.24 5.45
N TYR A 126 -1.16 -14.04 4.71
CA TYR A 126 -2.48 -14.54 5.07
C TYR A 126 -2.45 -16.05 5.28
N SER A 127 -1.93 -16.81 4.31
CA SER A 127 -1.83 -18.26 4.44
C SER A 127 -0.93 -18.68 5.61
N ALA A 128 0.18 -17.97 5.85
CA ALA A 128 1.07 -18.27 6.96
C ALA A 128 0.41 -18.09 8.33
N VAL A 129 -0.41 -17.05 8.52
CA VAL A 129 -1.09 -16.79 9.80
C VAL A 129 -2.39 -17.59 9.97
N ASN A 130 -2.97 -18.10 8.88
CA ASN A 130 -4.20 -18.90 8.86
C ASN A 130 -3.92 -20.39 8.62
N ASN A 131 -2.83 -20.93 9.16
CA ASN A 131 -2.49 -22.37 9.11
C ASN A 131 -2.53 -22.98 7.70
N GLY A 132 -2.04 -22.25 6.70
CA GLY A 132 -1.97 -22.70 5.31
C GLY A 132 -3.27 -22.56 4.52
N GLN A 133 -4.32 -21.95 5.08
CA GLN A 133 -5.54 -21.73 4.32
C GLN A 133 -5.29 -20.88 3.04
N PRO A 134 -5.95 -21.22 1.92
CA PRO A 134 -5.78 -20.49 0.67
C PRO A 134 -6.36 -19.07 0.79
N ALA A 135 -5.66 -18.11 0.18
CA ALA A 135 -6.12 -16.73 0.10
C ALA A 135 -7.07 -16.54 -1.10
N ASN A 136 -8.31 -17.01 -0.94
CA ASN A 136 -9.37 -17.00 -1.97
C ASN A 136 -10.65 -16.27 -1.49
N ARG A 137 -10.52 -15.31 -0.56
CA ARG A 137 -11.67 -14.59 0.03
C ARG A 137 -12.05 -13.38 -0.82
N PHE A 138 -12.54 -13.65 -2.03
CA PHE A 138 -12.95 -12.62 -2.99
C PHE A 138 -13.95 -11.62 -2.38
N GLY A 139 -13.65 -10.32 -2.49
CA GLY A 139 -14.51 -9.24 -2.00
C GLY A 139 -14.33 -8.90 -0.51
N ALA A 140 -13.56 -9.69 0.24
CA ALA A 140 -13.32 -9.43 1.66
C ALA A 140 -12.56 -8.11 1.91
N SER A 141 -11.84 -7.59 0.91
CA SER A 141 -11.12 -6.31 1.06
C SER A 141 -12.04 -5.09 1.20
N LEU A 142 -13.29 -5.17 0.75
CA LEU A 142 -14.22 -4.02 0.74
C LEU A 142 -14.48 -3.46 2.15
N GLY A 143 -14.63 -4.34 3.14
CA GLY A 143 -14.84 -3.95 4.54
C GLY A 143 -13.62 -3.24 5.15
N THR A 144 -12.42 -3.77 4.91
CA THR A 144 -11.17 -3.13 5.35
C THR A 144 -10.95 -1.80 4.64
N LEU A 145 -11.18 -1.72 3.33
CA LEU A 145 -11.07 -0.48 2.56
C LEU A 145 -12.00 0.62 3.10
N SER A 146 -13.25 0.28 3.43
CA SER A 146 -14.20 1.23 4.02
C SER A 146 -13.72 1.76 5.37
N LYS A 147 -13.22 0.88 6.25
CA LYS A 147 -12.64 1.28 7.54
C LYS A 147 -11.41 2.18 7.38
N GLU A 148 -10.55 1.87 6.42
CA GLU A 148 -9.38 2.69 6.10
C GLU A 148 -9.78 4.08 5.58
N ALA A 149 -10.76 4.15 4.68
CA ALA A 149 -11.28 5.42 4.17
C ALA A 149 -11.88 6.30 5.28
N LEU A 150 -12.66 5.70 6.19
CA LEU A 150 -13.23 6.42 7.34
C LEU A 150 -12.14 6.93 8.31
N ARG A 151 -11.08 6.15 8.52
CA ARG A 151 -9.93 6.60 9.32
C ARG A 151 -9.17 7.73 8.64
N TYR A 152 -9.04 7.66 7.32
CA TYR A 152 -8.36 8.68 6.53
C TYR A 152 -9.08 10.04 6.63
N ASN A 153 -10.42 10.06 6.64
CA ASN A 153 -11.20 11.29 6.72
C ASN A 153 -11.28 11.91 8.13
N LYS A 154 -10.81 11.22 9.17
CA LYS A 154 -10.85 11.70 10.56
C LYS A 154 -9.52 12.30 11.06
N GLY A 155 -8.49 12.37 10.22
CA GLY A 155 -7.13 12.74 10.65
C GLY A 155 -6.41 13.69 9.70
#